data_AF-B4E1V8-F1
#
_entry.id   AF-B4E1V8-F1
#
_cell.length_a   1.000
_cell.length_b   1.000
_cell.length_c   1.000
_cell.angle_alpha   90.00
_cell.angle_beta   90.00
_cell.angle_gamma   90.00
#
_symmetry.space_group_name_H-M   'P 1'
#
loop_
_entity.id
_entity.type
_entity.pdbx_description
1 polymer ?
#
loop_
_entity_poly.entity_id
_entity_poly.type
_entity_poly.pdbx_seq_one_letter_code
_entity_poly.pdbx_strand_id
1 'polypeptide(L)'
;MKDQSCKPCAEGRYSLGTGIRFDEWDELPHGFASLSANMELDDSAAESTGNCTSSKWVPRGDYIASNTDECTATLMYAVNLKQSGTVNFEYYYPDSSIIFEFFVQNDQCQPNADDSRWMKTTEKGWEFHSVELNRGNNVLYWRTTAFSVWTKVPKPVLVRNIAITGVAYTSECFPCKPGTYADKQGSSFCKLCPANSYSNKGETSCHQCDPDKYSDTTHVQMGQAENL
;
A
#
# COMPACT_ATOMS: atom_id res chain seq x y z
N MET A 1 2.40 -23.26 28.11
CA MET A 1 1.59 -22.47 27.17
C MET A 1 1.68 -21.03 27.62
N LYS A 2 2.15 -20.10 26.77
CA LYS A 2 2.12 -18.67 27.12
C LYS A 2 0.67 -18.20 26.95
N ASP A 3 0.10 -17.69 28.03
CA ASP A 3 -1.24 -17.13 28.05
C ASP A 3 -1.30 -15.94 27.07
N GLN A 4 -2.19 -15.97 26.08
CA GLN A 4 -2.42 -14.83 25.21
C GLN A 4 -3.52 -13.96 25.84
N SER A 5 -3.12 -12.80 26.35
CA SER A 5 -4.05 -11.79 26.88
C SER A 5 -4.15 -10.59 25.94
N CYS A 6 -5.38 -10.11 25.74
CA CYS A 6 -5.62 -8.87 25.00
C CYS A 6 -5.01 -7.70 25.78
N LYS A 7 -4.13 -6.94 25.13
CA LYS A 7 -3.55 -5.72 25.70
C LYS A 7 -3.88 -4.53 24.81
N PRO A 8 -4.30 -3.40 25.38
CA PRO A 8 -4.54 -2.19 24.60
C PRO A 8 -3.21 -1.61 24.10
N CYS A 9 -3.21 -1.03 22.90
CA CYS A 9 -2.05 -0.33 22.36
C CYS A 9 -1.65 0.83 23.26
N ALA A 10 -0.34 1.00 23.49
CA ALA A 10 0.16 2.19 24.17
C ALA A 10 -0.23 3.47 23.42
N GLU A 11 -0.25 4.60 24.13
CA GLU A 11 -0.38 5.92 23.52
C GLU A 11 0.69 6.12 22.43
N GLY A 12 0.37 6.94 21.43
CA GLY A 12 1.17 7.12 20.23
C GLY A 12 1.13 5.93 19.28
N ARG A 13 0.35 4.89 19.58
CA ARG A 13 0.13 3.73 18.71
C ARG A 13 -1.35 3.41 18.54
N TYR A 14 -1.66 2.74 17.44
CA TYR A 14 -3.01 2.28 17.12
C TYR A 14 -3.03 0.82 16.65
N SER A 15 -4.21 0.20 16.68
CA SER A 15 -4.44 -1.14 16.11
C SER A 15 -5.81 -1.20 15.45
N LEU A 16 -5.87 -1.80 14.27
CA LEU A 16 -7.13 -2.04 13.56
C LEU A 16 -7.93 -3.23 14.12
N GLY A 17 -7.44 -3.90 15.18
CA GLY A 17 -8.02 -5.11 15.76
C GLY A 17 -7.86 -6.35 14.87
N THR A 18 -8.49 -6.35 13.69
CA THR A 18 -8.48 -7.44 12.70
C THR A 18 -8.01 -6.95 11.33
N GLY A 19 -7.00 -6.07 11.32
CA GLY A 19 -6.45 -5.51 10.09
C GLY A 19 -4.96 -5.19 10.15
N ILE A 20 -4.36 -5.03 8.97
CA ILE A 20 -2.98 -4.60 8.73
C ILE A 20 -3.03 -3.36 7.86
N ARG A 21 -2.15 -2.38 8.09
CA ARG A 21 -2.03 -1.17 7.28
C ARG A 21 -0.58 -0.86 6.94
N PHE A 22 -0.36 -0.43 5.69
CA PHE A 22 0.91 -0.02 5.13
C PHE A 22 0.74 1.36 4.49
N ASP A 23 1.11 2.39 5.26
CA ASP A 23 1.05 3.79 4.83
C ASP A 23 2.37 4.54 5.10
N GLU A 24 3.44 3.80 5.37
CA GLU A 24 4.82 4.27 5.43
C GLU A 24 5.67 3.39 4.50
N TRP A 25 6.46 4.05 3.66
CA TRP A 25 7.27 3.48 2.57
C TRP A 25 8.67 4.11 2.55
N ASP A 26 9.26 4.39 3.71
CA ASP A 26 10.68 4.75 3.82
C ASP A 26 11.58 3.58 3.38
N GLU A 27 11.14 2.38 3.73
CA GLU A 27 11.69 1.10 3.30
C GLU A 27 10.55 0.16 2.88
N LEU A 28 10.90 -0.97 2.25
CA LEU A 28 9.89 -1.95 1.86
C LEU A 28 9.38 -2.67 3.13
N PRO A 29 8.09 -2.57 3.50
CA PRO A 29 7.62 -3.16 4.74
C PRO A 29 7.80 -4.68 4.76
N HIS A 30 8.07 -5.23 5.95
CA HIS A 30 8.26 -6.67 6.11
C HIS A 30 7.07 -7.47 5.56
N GLY A 31 7.36 -8.54 4.82
CA GLY A 31 6.37 -9.39 4.16
C GLY A 31 6.07 -9.02 2.71
N PHE A 32 6.43 -7.80 2.28
CA PHE A 32 6.43 -7.47 0.85
C PHE A 32 7.66 -8.04 0.15
N ALA A 33 7.48 -8.44 -1.10
CA ALA A 33 8.56 -8.76 -2.03
C ALA A 33 8.34 -8.01 -3.35
N SER A 34 9.44 -7.54 -3.96
CA SER A 34 9.42 -7.00 -5.32
C SER A 34 10.26 -7.90 -6.21
N LEU A 35 9.63 -8.48 -7.23
CA LEU A 35 10.27 -9.33 -8.23
C LEU A 35 10.24 -8.67 -9.60
N SER A 36 11.18 -9.06 -10.45
CA SER A 36 11.28 -8.61 -11.84
C SER A 36 11.38 -9.79 -12.79
N ALA A 37 10.72 -9.70 -13.94
CA ALA A 37 10.86 -10.66 -15.03
C ALA A 37 11.07 -9.93 -16.34
N ASN A 38 11.74 -10.59 -17.28
CA ASN A 38 11.82 -10.11 -18.65
C ASN A 38 10.43 -10.14 -19.27
N MET A 39 10.22 -9.28 -20.26
CA MET A 39 8.98 -9.26 -21.03
C MET A 39 8.86 -10.57 -21.82
N GLU A 40 7.86 -11.41 -21.50
CA GLU A 40 7.57 -12.62 -22.28
C GLU A 40 6.95 -12.21 -23.62
N LEU A 41 7.80 -11.95 -24.62
CA LEU A 41 7.37 -11.87 -26.02
C LEU A 41 7.48 -13.27 -26.63
N ASP A 42 6.37 -13.70 -27.22
CA ASP A 42 6.17 -14.99 -27.87
C ASP A 42 7.33 -15.35 -28.85
N ASP A 43 7.61 -16.65 -28.93
CA ASP A 43 8.86 -17.35 -29.31
C ASP A 43 9.42 -17.09 -30.73
N SER A 44 9.69 -15.83 -31.12
CA SER A 44 10.30 -15.56 -32.44
C SER A 44 11.18 -14.31 -32.60
N ALA A 45 11.51 -13.60 -31.52
CA ALA A 45 12.50 -12.51 -31.59
C ALA A 45 13.33 -12.40 -30.30
N ALA A 46 14.18 -13.39 -30.06
CA ALA A 46 15.21 -13.30 -29.04
C ALA A 46 16.30 -12.31 -29.48
N GLU A 47 16.20 -11.03 -29.07
CA GLU A 47 17.34 -10.14 -28.74
C GLU A 47 16.87 -8.95 -27.86
N SER A 48 16.27 -9.23 -26.70
CA SER A 48 16.38 -8.30 -25.57
C SER A 48 16.59 -9.08 -24.27
N THR A 49 17.80 -9.63 -24.10
CA THR A 49 18.31 -10.00 -22.78
C THR A 49 18.63 -8.73 -21.98
N GLY A 50 17.63 -7.88 -21.77
CA GLY A 50 17.70 -6.81 -20.79
C GLY A 50 17.88 -7.43 -19.43
N ASN A 51 18.92 -7.02 -18.70
CA ASN A 51 19.15 -7.49 -17.35
C ASN A 51 18.14 -6.83 -16.40
N CYS A 52 16.99 -7.47 -16.18
CA CYS A 52 15.93 -6.94 -15.33
C CYS A 52 16.21 -7.02 -13.82
N THR A 53 17.38 -7.52 -13.39
CA THR A 53 17.68 -7.77 -11.96
C THR A 53 17.60 -6.54 -11.04
N SER A 54 17.72 -5.32 -11.59
CA SER A 54 17.57 -4.08 -10.83
C SER A 54 16.19 -3.43 -10.92
N SER A 55 15.31 -3.92 -11.81
CA SER A 55 13.97 -3.39 -11.99
C SER A 55 13.10 -3.80 -10.80
N LYS A 56 12.46 -2.84 -10.13
CA LYS A 56 11.68 -3.12 -8.92
C LYS A 56 10.71 -1.99 -8.59
N TRP A 57 9.76 -2.31 -7.72
CA TRP A 57 9.01 -1.31 -6.99
C TRP A 57 9.90 -0.68 -5.92
N VAL A 58 9.94 0.67 -5.88
CA VAL A 58 10.85 1.42 -5.02
C VAL A 58 10.08 2.29 -4.03
N PRO A 59 10.29 2.11 -2.71
CA PRO A 59 9.69 2.95 -1.68
C PRO A 59 10.15 4.43 -1.78
N ARG A 60 9.24 5.36 -1.45
CA ARG A 60 9.40 6.83 -1.59
C ARG A 60 8.81 7.61 -0.40
N GLY A 61 8.90 7.07 0.81
CA GLY A 61 8.39 7.69 2.04
C GLY A 61 6.88 7.48 2.19
N ASP A 62 6.07 8.14 1.36
CA ASP A 62 4.60 8.11 1.48
C ASP A 62 3.92 7.12 0.53
N TYR A 63 4.66 6.62 -0.46
CA TYR A 63 4.14 5.72 -1.49
C TYR A 63 5.27 4.82 -2.01
N ILE A 64 4.88 3.77 -2.74
CA ILE A 64 5.80 2.94 -3.51
C ILE A 64 5.57 3.17 -5.01
N ALA A 65 6.65 3.33 -5.75
CA ALA A 65 6.62 3.63 -7.19
C ALA A 65 7.06 2.40 -8.00
N SER A 66 6.38 2.12 -9.11
CA SER A 66 6.73 1.05 -10.04
C SER A 66 8.01 1.35 -10.82
N ASN A 67 8.53 0.33 -11.51
CA ASN A 67 9.53 0.52 -12.55
C ASN A 67 8.94 1.28 -13.74
N THR A 68 9.81 1.85 -14.56
CA THR A 68 9.47 2.53 -15.83
C THR A 68 10.26 1.97 -17.02
N ASP A 69 11.08 0.95 -16.77
CA ASP A 69 11.80 0.19 -17.79
C ASP A 69 10.92 -0.91 -18.39
N GLU A 70 11.38 -1.54 -19.48
CA GLU A 70 10.64 -2.56 -20.24
C GLU A 70 10.46 -3.90 -19.49
N CYS A 71 10.94 -4.00 -18.25
CA CYS A 71 10.77 -5.19 -17.45
C CYS A 71 9.35 -5.25 -16.85
N THR A 72 8.91 -6.46 -16.54
CA THR A 72 7.74 -6.64 -15.70
C THR A 72 8.17 -6.60 -14.24
N ALA A 73 7.68 -5.65 -13.45
CA ALA A 73 7.91 -5.62 -12.00
C ALA A 73 6.63 -5.97 -11.23
N THR A 74 6.77 -6.85 -10.25
CA THR A 74 5.66 -7.35 -9.44
C THR A 74 5.95 -7.11 -7.97
N LEU A 75 5.13 -6.28 -7.33
CA LEU A 75 5.06 -6.16 -5.89
C LEU A 75 4.04 -7.18 -5.37
N MET A 76 4.41 -7.97 -4.37
CA MET A 76 3.52 -8.98 -3.80
C MET A 76 3.54 -8.99 -2.28
N TYR A 77 2.39 -9.34 -1.70
CA TYR A 77 2.21 -9.50 -0.26
C TYR A 77 1.32 -10.72 0.03
N ALA A 78 1.81 -11.62 0.87
CA ALA A 78 1.08 -12.82 1.29
C ALA A 78 0.42 -12.61 2.65
N VAL A 79 -0.86 -12.96 2.76
CA VAL A 79 -1.65 -12.76 3.98
C VAL A 79 -2.59 -13.93 4.24
N ASN A 80 -2.71 -14.35 5.50
CA ASN A 80 -3.66 -15.39 5.92
C ASN A 80 -4.83 -14.75 6.69
N LEU A 81 -6.03 -14.86 6.13
CA LEU A 81 -7.26 -14.33 6.70
C LEU A 81 -7.98 -15.40 7.53
N LYS A 82 -8.44 -15.05 8.74
CA LYS A 82 -9.25 -15.94 9.60
C LYS A 82 -10.74 -15.84 9.33
N GLN A 83 -11.16 -14.74 8.74
CA GLN A 83 -12.51 -14.51 8.22
C GLN A 83 -12.39 -13.75 6.90
N SER A 84 -13.42 -13.79 6.06
CA SER A 84 -13.44 -12.96 4.85
C SER A 84 -13.25 -11.49 5.22
N GLY A 85 -12.55 -10.78 4.35
CA GLY A 85 -12.17 -9.39 4.58
C GLY A 85 -11.96 -8.69 3.24
N THR A 86 -11.19 -7.62 3.27
CA THR A 86 -10.93 -6.77 2.12
C THR A 86 -9.48 -6.35 2.08
N VAL A 87 -8.96 -6.14 0.88
CA VAL A 87 -7.80 -5.29 0.65
C VAL A 87 -8.29 -4.00 0.04
N ASN A 88 -7.81 -2.88 0.56
CA ASN A 88 -8.01 -1.57 -0.01
C ASN A 88 -6.69 -0.82 -0.13
N PHE A 89 -6.55 0.02 -1.15
CA PHE A 89 -5.38 0.85 -1.37
C PHE A 89 -5.70 2.06 -2.26
N GLU A 90 -4.84 3.06 -2.20
CA GLU A 90 -4.86 4.19 -3.12
C GLU A 90 -3.80 4.00 -4.20
N TYR A 91 -4.11 4.42 -5.42
CA TYR A 91 -3.18 4.36 -6.53
C TYR A 91 -3.23 5.62 -7.40
N TYR A 92 -2.11 5.96 -8.00
CA TYR A 92 -2.00 6.98 -9.05
C TYR A 92 -1.37 6.33 -10.28
N TYR A 93 -2.10 6.33 -11.38
CA TYR A 93 -1.74 5.66 -12.62
C TYR A 93 -1.92 6.62 -13.82
N PRO A 94 -0.94 7.50 -14.07
CA PRO A 94 -1.09 8.63 -14.99
C PRO A 94 -0.75 8.34 -16.46
N ASP A 95 -0.22 7.16 -16.80
CA ASP A 95 0.38 6.90 -18.11
C ASP A 95 0.03 5.51 -18.62
N SER A 96 -0.84 5.45 -19.63
CA SER A 96 -1.29 4.20 -20.26
C SER A 96 -0.20 3.43 -21.02
N SER A 97 1.03 3.97 -21.09
CA SER A 97 2.20 3.25 -21.63
C SER A 97 2.72 2.16 -20.69
N ILE A 98 2.25 2.13 -19.45
CA ILE A 98 2.49 1.05 -18.48
C ILE A 98 1.20 0.26 -18.33
N ILE A 99 1.22 -1.04 -18.60
CA ILE A 99 0.12 -1.91 -18.19
C ILE A 99 0.20 -2.09 -16.68
N PHE A 100 -0.87 -1.75 -15.96
CA PHE A 100 -0.99 -1.95 -14.51
C PHE A 100 -2.10 -2.95 -14.19
N GLU A 101 -1.72 -4.02 -13.51
CA GLU A 101 -2.61 -5.08 -13.09
C GLU A 101 -2.62 -5.22 -11.57
N PHE A 102 -3.81 -5.40 -11.01
CA PHE A 102 -3.99 -5.87 -9.65
C PHE A 102 -4.76 -7.18 -9.67
N PHE A 103 -4.26 -8.20 -8.97
CA PHE A 103 -4.98 -9.46 -8.82
C PHE A 103 -4.63 -10.16 -7.51
N VAL A 104 -5.56 -11.00 -7.08
CA VAL A 104 -5.44 -11.83 -5.90
C VAL A 104 -5.36 -13.30 -6.33
N GLN A 105 -4.38 -14.03 -5.81
CA GLN A 105 -4.38 -15.50 -5.88
C GLN A 105 -4.68 -16.06 -4.50
N ASN A 106 -5.79 -16.78 -4.39
CA ASN A 106 -6.15 -17.53 -3.20
C ASN A 106 -5.76 -19.01 -3.35
N ASP A 107 -5.98 -19.81 -2.30
CA ASP A 107 -5.70 -21.26 -2.29
C ASP A 107 -6.38 -22.05 -3.43
N GLN A 108 -7.40 -21.48 -4.09
CA GLN A 108 -8.09 -22.11 -5.21
C GLN A 108 -7.47 -21.77 -6.58
N CYS A 109 -6.45 -20.90 -6.64
CA CYS A 109 -5.83 -20.41 -7.89
C CYS A 109 -6.83 -19.86 -8.94
N GLN A 110 -8.07 -19.60 -8.52
CA GLN A 110 -9.12 -19.08 -9.38
C GLN A 110 -9.09 -17.55 -9.32
N PRO A 111 -9.02 -16.85 -10.46
CA PRO A 111 -9.27 -15.42 -10.47
C PRO A 111 -10.69 -15.16 -9.97
N ASN A 112 -10.86 -14.15 -9.10
CA ASN A 112 -12.20 -13.68 -8.76
C ASN A 112 -12.91 -13.29 -10.08
N ALA A 113 -14.04 -13.95 -10.37
CA ALA A 113 -14.65 -13.95 -11.71
C ALA A 113 -15.22 -12.58 -12.16
N ASP A 114 -15.35 -11.62 -11.24
CA ASP A 114 -16.03 -10.33 -11.48
C ASP A 114 -15.10 -9.11 -11.49
N ASP A 115 -13.83 -9.23 -11.10
CA ASP A 115 -12.91 -8.10 -11.04
C ASP A 115 -11.96 -8.09 -12.25
N SER A 116 -12.08 -7.05 -13.08
CA SER A 116 -11.09 -6.76 -14.12
C SER A 116 -9.72 -6.61 -13.48
N ARG A 117 -8.81 -7.55 -13.79
CA ARG A 117 -7.40 -7.50 -13.40
C ARG A 117 -6.71 -6.19 -13.79
N TRP A 118 -7.15 -5.58 -14.89
CA TRP A 118 -6.60 -4.33 -15.40
C TRP A 118 -7.13 -3.15 -14.62
N MET A 119 -6.19 -2.37 -14.09
CA MET A 119 -6.47 -1.11 -13.40
C MET A 119 -6.78 -0.01 -14.41
N LYS A 120 -7.64 0.94 -14.03
CA LYS A 120 -7.98 2.09 -14.88
C LYS A 120 -6.99 3.22 -14.66
N THR A 121 -6.63 3.95 -15.71
CA THR A 121 -5.79 5.16 -15.57
C THR A 121 -6.50 6.23 -14.76
N THR A 122 -5.73 7.01 -14.01
CA THR A 122 -6.23 8.09 -13.16
C THR A 122 -6.02 9.46 -13.82
N GLU A 123 -7.09 10.24 -13.98
CA GLU A 123 -6.99 11.57 -14.62
C GLU A 123 -6.72 12.71 -13.62
N LYS A 124 -7.24 12.60 -12.39
CA LYS A 124 -7.32 13.72 -11.43
C LYS A 124 -6.54 13.51 -10.12
N GLY A 125 -5.63 12.54 -10.09
CA GLY A 125 -4.80 12.23 -8.92
C GLY A 125 -5.10 10.83 -8.38
N TRP A 126 -4.97 10.67 -7.06
CA TRP A 126 -5.12 9.38 -6.39
C TRP A 126 -6.56 8.87 -6.46
N GLU A 127 -6.72 7.59 -6.81
CA GLU A 127 -7.98 6.88 -6.82
C GLU A 127 -7.94 5.71 -5.82
N PHE A 128 -9.11 5.28 -5.37
CA PHE A 128 -9.25 4.19 -4.40
C PHE A 128 -9.64 2.88 -5.09
N HIS A 129 -9.05 1.77 -4.65
CA HIS A 129 -9.41 0.43 -5.09
C HIS A 129 -9.65 -0.48 -3.89
N SER A 130 -10.66 -1.35 -3.98
CA SER A 130 -11.02 -2.30 -2.93
C SER A 130 -11.48 -3.61 -3.53
N VAL A 131 -10.98 -4.72 -2.99
CA VAL A 131 -11.31 -6.09 -3.43
C VAL A 131 -11.59 -6.96 -2.21
N GLU A 132 -12.59 -7.83 -2.32
CA GLU A 132 -12.91 -8.82 -1.30
C GLU A 132 -11.90 -9.97 -1.29
N LEU A 133 -11.52 -10.39 -0.09
CA LEU A 133 -10.59 -11.47 0.15
C LEU A 133 -11.30 -12.61 0.89
N ASN A 134 -11.06 -13.83 0.40
CA ASN A 134 -11.60 -15.03 1.02
C ASN A 134 -10.81 -15.40 2.28
N ARG A 135 -11.49 -16.03 3.24
CA ARG A 135 -10.81 -16.69 4.36
C ARG A 135 -9.79 -17.71 3.83
N GLY A 136 -8.59 -17.73 4.42
CA GLY A 136 -7.49 -18.60 3.97
C GLY A 136 -6.28 -17.79 3.52
N ASN A 137 -5.39 -18.40 2.74
CA ASN A 137 -4.25 -17.68 2.20
C ASN A 137 -4.66 -16.87 0.97
N ASN A 138 -4.18 -15.63 0.91
CA ASN A 138 -4.30 -14.75 -0.23
C ASN A 138 -2.93 -14.15 -0.53
N VAL A 139 -2.57 -14.11 -1.79
CA VAL A 139 -1.39 -13.39 -2.28
C VAL A 139 -1.87 -12.27 -3.18
N LEU A 140 -1.52 -11.05 -2.80
CA LEU A 140 -1.88 -9.82 -3.50
C LEU A 140 -0.74 -9.48 -4.46
N TYR A 141 -1.07 -9.15 -5.71
CA TYR A 141 -0.08 -8.78 -6.73
C TYR A 141 -0.42 -7.43 -7.36
N TRP A 142 0.53 -6.51 -7.30
CA TRP A 142 0.56 -5.28 -8.09
C TRP A 142 1.65 -5.45 -9.15
N ARG A 143 1.23 -5.58 -10.41
CA ARG A 143 2.14 -5.90 -11.51
C ARG A 143 2.13 -4.79 -12.56
N THR A 144 3.32 -4.35 -12.96
CA THR A 144 3.51 -3.36 -14.02
C THR A 144 4.39 -3.90 -15.13
N THR A 145 4.01 -3.63 -16.36
CA THR A 145 4.83 -3.90 -17.56
C THR A 145 4.83 -2.65 -18.42
N ALA A 146 5.98 -1.98 -18.55
CA ALA A 146 6.07 -0.79 -19.38
C ALA A 146 6.43 -1.18 -20.82
N PHE A 147 5.79 -0.51 -21.78
CA PHE A 147 6.11 -0.64 -23.19
C PHE A 147 6.85 0.63 -23.60
N SER A 148 8.14 0.52 -23.87
CA SER A 148 8.91 1.63 -24.42
C SER A 148 8.52 1.82 -25.89
N VAL A 149 7.53 2.68 -26.12
CA VAL A 149 7.15 3.11 -27.47
C VAL A 149 7.66 4.54 -27.64
N TRP A 150 8.83 4.68 -28.28
CA TRP A 150 9.37 5.95 -28.80
C TRP A 150 9.67 7.06 -27.77
N THR A 151 10.96 7.19 -27.41
CA THR A 151 11.67 8.34 -26.76
C THR A 151 11.10 8.97 -25.49
N LYS A 152 9.88 8.65 -25.06
CA LYS A 152 9.24 9.16 -23.86
C LYS A 152 9.34 8.13 -22.74
N VAL A 153 10.01 8.51 -21.65
CA VAL A 153 10.06 7.68 -20.44
C VAL A 153 8.65 7.62 -19.82
N PRO A 154 8.06 6.44 -19.64
CA PRO A 154 6.76 6.29 -19.00
C PRO A 154 6.75 6.85 -17.57
N LYS A 155 5.62 7.43 -17.14
CA LYS A 155 5.45 7.82 -15.74
C LYS A 155 5.07 6.61 -14.88
N PRO A 156 5.71 6.40 -13.71
CA PRO A 156 5.45 5.22 -12.88
C PRO A 156 4.04 5.21 -12.29
N VAL A 157 3.57 4.00 -11.99
CA VAL A 157 2.40 3.78 -11.14
C VAL A 157 2.83 3.97 -9.68
N LEU A 158 2.02 4.67 -8.91
CA LEU A 158 2.23 4.86 -7.47
C LEU A 158 1.13 4.15 -6.68
N VAL A 159 1.49 3.50 -5.58
CA VAL A 159 0.54 2.85 -4.65
C VAL A 159 0.83 3.29 -3.23
N ARG A 160 -0.21 3.52 -2.42
CA ARG A 160 -0.08 3.85 -0.99
C ARG A 160 -1.31 3.43 -0.18
N ASN A 161 -1.22 3.64 1.14
CA ASN A 161 -2.32 3.41 2.08
C ASN A 161 -2.98 2.02 1.92
N ILE A 162 -2.17 0.96 1.81
CA ILE A 162 -2.69 -0.41 1.67
C ILE A 162 -3.23 -0.84 3.03
N ALA A 163 -4.50 -1.19 3.13
CA ALA A 163 -5.06 -1.81 4.33
C ALA A 163 -5.77 -3.13 4.00
N ILE A 164 -5.57 -4.11 4.88
CA ILE A 164 -6.11 -5.47 4.74
C ILE A 164 -6.92 -5.78 6.00
N THR A 165 -8.14 -6.30 5.86
CA THR A 165 -9.01 -6.72 6.96
C THR A 165 -9.20 -8.24 6.97
N GLY A 166 -9.73 -8.79 8.07
CA GLY A 166 -10.03 -10.22 8.20
C GLY A 166 -8.85 -11.07 8.71
N VAL A 167 -7.74 -10.44 9.09
CA VAL A 167 -6.60 -11.13 9.71
C VAL A 167 -6.90 -11.50 11.16
N ALA A 168 -6.23 -12.55 11.65
CA ALA A 168 -6.48 -13.17 12.95
C ALA A 168 -6.39 -12.20 14.14
N TYR A 169 -5.39 -11.34 14.11
CA TYR A 169 -5.04 -10.40 15.15
C TYR A 169 -4.05 -9.40 14.54
N THR A 170 -4.09 -8.14 14.98
CA THR A 170 -2.90 -7.28 14.83
C THR A 170 -1.92 -7.77 15.89
N SER A 171 -0.84 -8.41 15.44
CA SER A 171 0.24 -8.86 16.35
C SER A 171 0.94 -7.67 17.01
N GLU A 172 0.80 -6.49 16.41
CA GLU A 172 1.54 -5.31 16.74
C GLU A 172 0.65 -4.07 16.66
N CYS A 173 0.93 -3.13 17.55
CA CYS A 173 0.39 -1.78 17.50
C CYS A 173 1.30 -0.92 16.63
N PHE A 174 0.71 -0.29 15.62
CA PHE A 174 1.43 0.56 14.69
C PHE A 174 1.63 1.95 15.31
N PRO A 175 2.84 2.53 15.26
CA PRO A 175 3.03 3.91 15.68
C PRO A 175 2.18 4.85 14.83
N CYS A 176 1.71 5.94 15.42
CA CYS A 176 1.12 7.03 14.67
C CYS A 176 2.17 7.64 13.77
N LYS A 177 1.82 7.87 12.51
CA LYS A 177 2.75 8.49 11.58
C LYS A 177 2.91 9.99 11.85
N PRO A 178 3.97 10.62 11.34
CA PRO A 178 4.15 12.05 11.46
C PRO A 178 2.90 12.84 11.02
N GLY A 179 2.58 13.91 11.75
CA GLY A 179 1.36 14.69 11.56
C GLY A 179 0.10 14.05 12.15
N THR A 180 0.21 12.88 12.79
CA THR A 180 -0.88 12.25 13.56
C THR A 180 -0.42 11.85 14.97
N TYR A 181 -1.36 11.69 15.89
CA TYR A 181 -1.07 11.32 17.29
C TYR A 181 -2.16 10.43 17.87
N ALA A 182 -1.83 9.70 18.94
CA ALA A 182 -2.81 8.97 19.74
C ALA A 182 -2.60 9.28 21.23
N ASP A 183 -3.50 10.06 21.79
CA ASP A 183 -3.48 10.50 23.20
C ASP A 183 -4.08 9.47 24.18
N LYS A 184 -4.62 8.36 23.65
CA LYS A 184 -5.32 7.34 24.45
C LYS A 184 -4.78 5.96 24.21
N GLN A 185 -4.68 5.18 25.28
CA GLN A 185 -4.41 3.76 25.21
C GLN A 185 -5.56 3.02 24.50
N GLY A 186 -5.24 2.05 23.64
CA GLY A 186 -6.23 1.26 22.90
C GLY A 186 -6.85 1.99 21.71
N SER A 187 -6.22 3.07 21.23
CA SER A 187 -6.68 3.78 20.04
C SER A 187 -6.76 2.85 18.82
N SER A 188 -7.86 2.92 18.07
CA SER A 188 -8.02 2.18 16.80
C SER A 188 -7.53 2.96 15.59
N PHE A 189 -7.27 4.26 15.74
CA PHE A 189 -6.73 5.16 14.73
C PHE A 189 -5.95 6.30 15.38
N CYS A 190 -5.11 6.97 14.61
CA CYS A 190 -4.41 8.19 15.02
C CYS A 190 -5.18 9.43 14.58
N LYS A 191 -5.29 10.42 15.46
CA LYS A 191 -5.90 11.71 15.19
C LYS A 191 -4.94 12.59 14.40
N LEU A 192 -5.45 13.38 13.46
CA LEU A 192 -4.64 14.35 12.73
C LEU A 192 -4.23 15.51 13.64
N CYS A 193 -3.02 16.02 13.44
CA CYS A 193 -2.60 17.26 14.07
C CYS A 193 -3.38 18.46 13.51
N PRO A 194 -3.79 19.41 14.37
CA PRO A 194 -4.41 20.65 13.90
C PRO A 194 -3.45 21.46 13.02
N ALA A 195 -4.00 22.39 12.24
CA ALA A 195 -3.20 23.27 11.38
C ALA A 195 -2.11 24.01 12.18
N ASN A 196 -0.95 24.24 11.54
CA ASN A 196 0.24 24.82 12.16
C ASN A 196 0.79 24.02 13.35
N SER A 197 0.57 22.70 13.38
CA SER A 197 1.17 21.81 14.35
C SER A 197 1.68 20.54 13.69
N TYR A 198 2.71 19.95 14.28
CA TYR A 198 3.35 18.74 13.79
C TYR A 198 3.47 17.72 14.91
N SER A 199 3.58 16.45 14.53
CA SER A 199 3.97 15.38 15.45
C SER A 199 4.99 14.51 14.75
N ASN A 200 5.92 13.98 15.51
CA ASN A 200 6.83 12.94 15.05
C ASN A 200 6.15 11.56 15.14
N LYS A 201 6.79 10.56 14.56
CA LYS A 201 6.31 9.17 14.60
C LYS A 201 6.15 8.69 16.06
N GLY A 202 4.98 8.16 16.38
CA GLY A 202 4.68 7.58 17.68
C GLY A 202 4.35 8.59 18.78
N GLU A 203 4.07 9.85 18.42
CA GLU A 203 3.74 10.90 19.39
C GLU A 203 2.33 10.77 19.97
N THR A 204 2.19 11.22 21.21
CA THR A 204 0.91 11.23 21.95
C THR A 204 0.20 12.57 21.88
N SER A 205 0.84 13.59 21.30
CA SER A 205 0.30 14.94 21.12
C SER A 205 0.97 15.67 19.94
N CYS A 206 0.45 16.84 19.56
CA CYS A 206 1.03 17.68 18.52
C CYS A 206 1.75 18.89 19.12
N HIS A 207 2.83 19.29 18.47
CA HIS A 207 3.68 20.42 18.80
C HIS A 207 3.37 21.59 17.87
N GLN A 208 3.24 22.81 18.40
CA GLN A 208 3.04 24.00 17.56
C GLN A 208 4.28 24.28 16.71
N CYS A 209 4.07 24.74 15.47
CA CYS A 209 5.15 25.26 14.65
C CYS A 209 5.69 26.57 15.23
N ASP A 210 6.99 26.83 15.05
CA ASP A 210 7.57 28.14 15.34
C ASP A 210 6.86 29.23 14.49
N PRO A 211 6.80 30.50 14.94
CA PRO A 211 6.08 31.57 14.22
C PRO A 211 6.50 31.77 12.75
N ASP A 212 7.72 31.37 12.40
CA ASP A 212 8.30 31.48 11.04
C ASP A 212 8.26 30.14 10.26
N LYS A 213 7.53 29.13 10.76
CA LYS A 213 7.41 27.79 10.15
C LYS A 213 5.96 27.38 10.02
N TYR A 214 5.66 26.50 9.07
CA TYR A 214 4.34 25.90 8.89
C TYR A 214 4.47 24.38 8.71
N SER A 215 3.43 23.65 9.11
CA SER A 215 3.26 22.22 8.84
C SER A 215 2.33 22.05 7.65
N ASP A 216 2.79 21.40 6.58
CA ASP A 216 1.92 21.09 5.43
C ASP A 216 0.98 19.91 5.77
N THR A 217 -0.33 20.10 5.58
CA THR A 217 -1.38 19.10 5.91
C THR A 217 -1.71 18.18 4.73
N THR A 218 -0.81 18.01 3.77
CA THR A 218 -1.08 17.37 2.48
C THR A 218 -1.43 15.87 2.55
N HIS A 219 -1.42 15.24 3.72
CA HIS A 219 -1.63 13.80 3.84
C HIS A 219 -2.56 13.41 4.99
N VAL A 220 -3.56 12.57 4.64
CA VAL A 220 -4.58 11.88 5.46
C VAL A 220 -5.94 12.54 5.62
N GLN A 221 -6.76 12.43 4.57
CA GLN A 221 -8.16 12.05 4.77
C GLN A 221 -8.27 10.56 4.47
N MET A 222 -8.35 9.73 5.51
CA MET A 222 -8.91 8.38 5.39
C MET A 222 -10.11 8.29 6.34
N GLY A 223 -11.31 8.36 5.76
CA GLY A 223 -12.52 7.73 6.26
C GLY A 223 -13.06 8.18 7.62
N GLN A 224 -13.64 9.39 7.70
CA GLN A 224 -14.87 9.54 8.48
C GLN A 224 -16.03 9.09 7.59
N ALA A 225 -16.37 7.81 7.64
CA ALA A 225 -17.73 7.38 7.36
C ALA A 225 -18.52 7.56 8.66
N GLU A 226 -18.92 8.80 8.95
CA GLU A 226 -19.98 9.06 9.91
C GLU A 226 -21.31 8.98 9.16
N ASN A 227 -22.18 8.09 9.67
CA ASN A 227 -23.54 7.84 9.20
C ASN A 227 -24.29 9.12 8.84
N LEU A 228 -24.85 9.15 7.62
CA LEU A 228 -26.10 9.83 7.29
C LEU A 228 -27.18 8.76 7.07
#